data_AF-S9SYI2-F1
#
_entry.id   AF-S9SYI2-F1
#
_cell.length_a   1.000
_cell.length_b   1.000
_cell.length_c   1.000
_cell.angle_alpha   90.00
_cell.angle_beta   90.00
_cell.angle_gamma   90.00
#
_symmetry.space_group_name_H-M   'P 1'
#
loop_
_entity.id
_entity.type
_entity.pdbx_description
1 polymer ?
#
loop_
_entity_poly.entity_id
_entity_poly.type
_entity_poly.pdbx_seq_one_letter_code
_entity_poly.pdbx_strand_id
1 'polypeptide(L)'
;MNNTVIKRIAADLRVRRVPDEKQEYFYSRIVYSALSMWIRYSTLDEDIFDHSVGKIGMSKRYILNKCQTFVDNMIELYPCIESWFYPEKQDTNPTEIVRNRLHQCGELVDVGFFTDVALPDYEECSINEKVRIIRGIPSEGLYRMTGLAQLKVSEKENHNSVHLFDFYGLRDKSAISLLDEYLKLAKWNKRTTINGHIFNKYSMKSFSNSWESSCILKEHDISIYRNPMYQKGNRDYGFMKKVNNCIYVSQINEYLINQYEIRRFMYGLKGKANNPVRATYKRYDDKKIVELNLFNGLPTREESILFLLGWPMNNINDKNNLLFNNDVWEFVRKMLSNLNIKLEEIANG
;
A
#
# COMPACT_ATOMS: atom_id res chain seq x y z
N MET A 1 38.54 -7.21 8.24
CA MET A 1 37.38 -7.46 7.35
C MET A 1 36.19 -7.86 8.21
N ASN A 2 35.33 -6.92 8.62
CA ASN A 2 34.09 -7.20 9.37
C ASN A 2 32.89 -7.16 8.39
N ASN A 3 32.87 -8.14 7.48
CA ASN A 3 31.81 -8.30 6.47
C ASN A 3 30.69 -9.14 7.08
N THR A 4 29.79 -8.49 7.80
CA THR A 4 28.56 -9.11 8.31
C THR A 4 27.62 -9.42 7.13
N VAL A 5 26.96 -10.58 7.12
CA VAL A 5 26.02 -11.03 6.07
C VAL A 5 25.06 -9.91 5.63
N ILE A 6 24.52 -9.14 6.58
CA ILE A 6 23.58 -8.05 6.31
C ILE A 6 24.16 -6.95 5.41
N LYS A 7 25.46 -6.66 5.51
CA LYS A 7 26.13 -5.66 4.66
C LYS A 7 26.28 -6.14 3.23
N ARG A 8 26.51 -7.45 3.03
CA ARG A 8 26.55 -8.08 1.71
C ARG A 8 25.17 -7.98 1.04
N ILE A 9 24.11 -8.38 1.76
CA ILE A 9 22.73 -8.26 1.26
C ILE A 9 22.40 -6.81 0.93
N ALA A 10 22.75 -5.85 1.80
CA ALA A 10 22.51 -4.43 1.54
C ALA A 10 23.21 -3.93 0.27
N ALA A 11 24.45 -4.37 0.03
CA ALA A 11 25.21 -4.01 -1.16
C ALA A 11 24.58 -4.61 -2.43
N ASP A 12 24.20 -5.89 -2.40
CA ASP A 12 23.58 -6.60 -3.52
C ASP A 12 22.22 -5.97 -3.89
N LEU A 13 21.40 -5.65 -2.88
CA LEU A 13 20.09 -4.98 -3.06
C LEU A 13 20.20 -3.45 -3.26
N ARG A 14 21.40 -2.88 -3.10
CA ARG A 14 21.71 -1.45 -3.18
C ARG A 14 20.86 -0.58 -2.23
N VAL A 15 20.57 -1.10 -1.04
CA VAL A 15 19.82 -0.39 0.02
C VAL A 15 20.78 0.46 0.86
N ARG A 16 20.46 1.74 1.01
CA ARG A 16 21.29 2.73 1.73
C ARG A 16 20.68 3.10 3.07
N ARG A 17 21.53 3.35 4.07
CA ARG A 17 21.12 3.83 5.40
C ARG A 17 20.75 5.32 5.35
N VAL A 18 19.67 5.71 6.02
CA VAL A 18 19.28 7.13 6.17
C VAL A 18 20.01 7.80 7.34
N PRO A 19 20.13 9.14 7.38
CA PRO A 19 20.69 9.84 8.53
C PRO A 19 19.91 9.50 9.80
N ASP A 20 20.62 9.31 10.91
CA ASP A 20 20.06 8.98 12.23
C ASP A 20 19.18 7.72 12.27
N GLU A 21 19.21 6.88 11.21
CA GLU A 21 18.51 5.60 11.20
C GLU A 21 19.09 4.69 12.28
N LYS A 22 18.25 4.28 13.23
CA LYS A 22 18.65 3.23 14.17
C LYS A 22 19.03 1.96 13.42
N GLN A 23 20.01 1.24 13.95
CA GLN A 23 20.53 0.03 13.31
C GLN A 23 19.43 -1.02 13.11
N GLU A 24 18.52 -1.16 14.08
CA GLU A 24 17.36 -2.06 14.01
C GLU A 24 16.53 -1.81 12.74
N TYR A 25 16.15 -0.56 12.46
CA TYR A 25 15.34 -0.21 11.30
C TYR A 25 16.09 -0.45 10.00
N PHE A 26 17.38 -0.07 9.95
CA PHE A 26 18.19 -0.31 8.75
C PHE A 26 18.28 -1.79 8.40
N TYR A 27 18.54 -2.65 9.40
CA TYR A 27 18.62 -4.09 9.19
C TYR A 27 17.27 -4.69 8.80
N SER A 28 16.19 -4.26 9.46
CA SER A 28 14.82 -4.68 9.11
C SER A 28 14.47 -4.37 7.66
N ARG A 29 14.81 -3.17 7.14
CA ARG A 29 14.54 -2.82 5.74
C ARG A 29 15.28 -3.71 4.74
N ILE A 30 16.53 -4.05 5.05
CA ILE A 30 17.34 -4.96 4.21
C ILE A 30 16.68 -6.34 4.18
N VAL A 31 16.32 -6.89 5.35
CA VAL A 31 15.67 -8.21 5.45
C VAL A 31 14.28 -8.19 4.78
N TYR A 32 13.51 -7.11 4.94
CA TYR A 32 12.21 -6.92 4.30
C TYR A 32 12.31 -6.96 2.77
N SER A 33 13.27 -6.22 2.18
CA SER A 33 13.53 -6.27 0.74
C SER A 33 14.06 -7.63 0.30
N ALA A 34 14.97 -8.24 1.05
CA ALA A 34 15.54 -9.56 0.73
C ALA A 34 14.48 -10.66 0.75
N LEU A 35 13.58 -10.65 1.74
CA LEU A 35 12.46 -11.59 1.86
C LEU A 35 11.58 -11.57 0.60
N SER A 36 11.37 -10.39 0.02
CA SER A 36 10.63 -10.25 -1.23
C SER A 36 11.28 -11.01 -2.40
N MET A 37 12.62 -11.05 -2.45
CA MET A 37 13.36 -11.79 -3.47
C MET A 37 13.35 -13.28 -3.18
N TRP A 38 13.54 -13.68 -1.91
CA TRP A 38 13.42 -15.08 -1.50
C TRP A 38 12.06 -15.67 -1.86
N ILE A 39 10.97 -14.92 -1.65
CA ILE A 39 9.63 -15.33 -2.04
C ILE A 39 9.54 -15.52 -3.56
N ARG A 40 10.00 -14.55 -4.35
CA ARG A 40 9.97 -14.64 -5.82
C ARG A 40 10.83 -15.80 -6.36
N TYR A 41 12.01 -16.04 -5.80
CA TYR A 41 12.83 -17.19 -6.21
C TYR A 41 12.20 -18.52 -5.77
N SER A 42 11.53 -18.55 -4.62
CA SER A 42 10.86 -19.77 -4.15
C SER A 42 9.68 -20.20 -5.03
N THR A 43 9.13 -19.32 -5.88
CA THR A 43 8.11 -19.73 -6.86
C THR A 43 8.69 -20.42 -8.08
N LEU A 44 10.01 -20.35 -8.27
CA LEU A 44 10.75 -20.97 -9.37
C LEU A 44 11.41 -22.29 -8.96
N ASP A 45 11.22 -22.74 -7.72
CA ASP A 45 11.77 -24.02 -7.29
C ASP A 45 11.12 -25.16 -8.06
N GLU A 46 11.94 -26.10 -8.49
CA GLU A 46 11.49 -27.34 -9.12
C GLU A 46 11.53 -28.48 -8.09
N ASP A 47 10.47 -29.28 -8.04
CA ASP A 47 10.49 -30.52 -7.29
C ASP A 47 11.07 -31.62 -8.18
N ILE A 48 12.32 -32.01 -7.87
CA ILE A 48 13.06 -33.04 -8.61
C ILE A 48 12.38 -34.42 -8.61
N PHE A 49 11.44 -34.66 -7.69
CA PHE A 49 10.65 -35.89 -7.60
C PHE A 49 9.27 -35.77 -8.26
N ASP A 50 8.84 -34.55 -8.60
CA ASP A 50 7.58 -34.27 -9.27
C ASP A 50 7.83 -34.18 -10.78
N HIS A 51 7.67 -35.30 -11.48
CA HIS A 51 7.79 -35.36 -12.94
C HIS A 51 6.59 -34.76 -13.69
N SER A 52 5.74 -33.98 -13.03
CA SER A 52 4.66 -33.26 -13.69
C SER A 52 5.23 -32.17 -14.62
N VAL A 53 5.34 -32.52 -15.90
CA VAL A 53 5.73 -31.59 -16.95
C VAL A 53 4.74 -30.42 -16.97
N GLY A 54 5.23 -29.21 -16.72
CA GLY A 54 4.44 -27.98 -16.83
C GLY A 54 3.77 -27.50 -15.54
N LYS A 55 4.16 -27.97 -14.35
CA LYS A 55 3.75 -27.32 -13.09
C LYS A 55 4.36 -25.93 -13.00
N ILE A 56 3.51 -24.92 -12.89
CA ILE A 56 3.90 -23.52 -12.78
C ILE A 56 3.65 -23.06 -11.36
N GLY A 57 4.67 -22.46 -10.73
CA GLY A 57 4.56 -21.90 -9.38
C GLY A 57 4.67 -22.93 -8.26
N MET A 58 4.58 -22.43 -7.03
CA MET A 58 4.71 -23.22 -5.81
C MET A 58 3.60 -22.93 -4.81
N SER A 59 3.24 -23.94 -4.00
CA SER A 59 2.20 -23.77 -2.99
C SER A 59 2.52 -22.66 -1.99
N LYS A 60 1.48 -21.93 -1.58
CA LYS A 60 1.56 -20.89 -0.55
C LYS A 60 2.22 -21.38 0.75
N ARG A 61 2.01 -22.65 1.10
CA ARG A 61 2.59 -23.30 2.30
C ARG A 61 4.09 -23.62 2.12
N TYR A 62 4.50 -24.07 0.94
CA TYR A 62 5.91 -24.32 0.66
C TYR A 62 6.74 -23.03 0.80
N ILE A 63 6.27 -21.96 0.16
CA ILE A 63 6.93 -20.65 0.22
C ILE A 63 6.99 -20.14 1.66
N LEU A 64 5.90 -20.29 2.42
CA LEU A 64 5.85 -19.94 3.84
C LEU A 64 6.97 -20.64 4.63
N ASN A 65 7.05 -21.97 4.55
CA ASN A 65 8.03 -22.75 5.30
C ASN A 65 9.49 -22.39 4.92
N LYS A 66 9.76 -22.25 3.63
CA LYS A 66 11.10 -21.96 3.11
C LYS A 66 11.56 -20.55 3.49
N CYS A 67 10.72 -19.55 3.22
CA CYS A 67 11.07 -18.15 3.47
C CYS A 67 11.01 -17.80 4.97
N GLN A 68 10.19 -18.49 5.77
CA GLN A 68 10.22 -18.31 7.22
C GLN A 68 11.56 -18.70 7.82
N THR A 69 12.16 -19.79 7.35
CA THR A 69 13.51 -20.21 7.78
C THR A 69 14.54 -19.10 7.53
N PHE A 70 14.44 -18.37 6.41
CA PHE A 70 15.30 -17.22 6.14
C PHE A 70 15.09 -16.11 7.18
N VAL A 71 13.83 -15.75 7.49
CA VAL A 71 13.53 -14.71 8.48
C VAL A 71 14.04 -15.09 9.86
N ASP A 72 13.80 -16.33 10.30
CA ASP A 72 14.22 -16.83 11.61
C ASP A 72 15.75 -16.79 11.76
N ASN A 73 16.49 -17.25 10.74
CA ASN A 73 17.96 -17.17 10.75
C ASN A 73 18.46 -15.73 10.80
N MET A 74 17.79 -14.80 10.10
CA MET A 74 18.18 -13.38 10.15
C MET A 74 17.89 -12.77 11.52
N ILE A 75 16.82 -13.18 12.20
CA ILE A 75 16.51 -12.76 13.58
C ILE A 75 17.52 -13.35 14.56
N GLU A 76 17.90 -14.62 14.43
CA GLU A 76 18.92 -15.24 15.26
C GLU A 76 20.28 -14.50 15.14
N LEU A 77 20.66 -14.13 13.92
CA LEU A 77 21.88 -13.36 13.67
C LEU A 77 21.80 -11.89 14.11
N TYR A 78 20.60 -11.29 14.06
CA TYR A 78 20.39 -9.88 14.40
C TYR A 78 19.13 -9.69 15.28
N PRO A 79 19.15 -10.12 16.56
CA PRO A 79 17.95 -10.16 17.40
C PRO A 79 17.21 -8.83 17.55
N CYS A 80 17.91 -7.69 17.37
CA CYS A 80 17.30 -6.37 17.38
C CYS A 80 16.19 -6.13 16.35
N ILE A 81 16.06 -6.97 15.32
CA ILE A 81 15.01 -6.82 14.29
C ILE A 81 13.72 -7.58 14.61
N GLU A 82 13.72 -8.44 15.63
CA GLU A 82 12.59 -9.32 15.97
C GLU A 82 11.30 -8.53 16.19
N SER A 83 11.34 -7.50 17.03
CA SER A 83 10.17 -6.66 17.34
C SER A 83 9.66 -5.86 16.14
N TRP A 84 10.48 -5.68 15.10
CA TRP A 84 10.03 -5.02 13.87
C TRP A 84 9.18 -5.97 13.02
N PHE A 85 9.56 -7.24 12.93
CA PHE A 85 8.82 -8.27 12.19
C PHE A 85 7.62 -8.81 12.99
N TYR A 86 7.71 -8.81 14.32
CA TYR A 86 6.68 -9.26 15.25
C TYR A 86 6.30 -8.15 16.26
N PRO A 87 5.69 -7.03 15.81
CA PRO A 87 5.44 -5.85 16.65
C PRO A 87 4.37 -6.02 17.74
N GLU A 88 3.67 -7.14 17.78
CA GLU A 88 2.64 -7.48 18.77
C GLU A 88 2.57 -9.02 18.91
N LYS A 89 1.86 -9.56 19.91
CA LYS A 89 1.51 -11.01 19.96
C LYS A 89 0.47 -11.38 18.88
N GLN A 90 0.63 -10.88 17.66
CA GLN A 90 -0.19 -11.25 16.52
C GLN A 90 0.39 -12.50 15.86
N ASP A 91 -0.49 -13.44 15.50
CA ASP A 91 -0.11 -14.72 14.88
C ASP A 91 0.25 -14.60 13.39
N THR A 92 0.23 -13.40 12.80
CA THR A 92 0.45 -13.27 11.35
C THR A 92 1.94 -13.30 11.01
N ASN A 93 2.30 -14.26 10.16
CA ASN A 93 3.67 -14.52 9.78
C ASN A 93 4.23 -13.43 8.83
N PRO A 94 5.46 -12.91 9.05
CA PRO A 94 6.09 -11.91 8.17
C PRO A 94 6.17 -12.30 6.69
N THR A 95 6.45 -13.58 6.42
CA THR A 95 6.49 -14.15 5.07
C THR A 95 5.12 -14.05 4.40
N GLU A 96 4.05 -14.34 5.14
CA GLU A 96 2.69 -14.19 4.64
C GLU A 96 2.36 -12.71 4.36
N ILE A 97 2.75 -11.80 5.25
CA ILE A 97 2.55 -10.36 5.07
C ILE A 97 3.22 -9.88 3.77
N VAL A 98 4.51 -10.21 3.57
CA VAL A 98 5.25 -9.80 2.37
C VAL A 98 4.69 -10.45 1.11
N ARG A 99 4.38 -11.76 1.14
CA ARG A 99 3.78 -12.47 0.00
C ARG A 99 2.45 -11.83 -0.41
N ASN A 100 1.59 -11.49 0.55
CA ASN A 100 0.30 -10.88 0.27
C ASN A 100 0.46 -9.47 -0.32
N ARG A 101 1.45 -8.68 0.14
CA ARG A 101 1.78 -7.37 -0.46
C ARG A 101 2.25 -7.48 -1.91
N LEU A 102 3.09 -8.46 -2.21
CA LEU A 102 3.54 -8.76 -3.56
C LEU A 102 2.34 -9.13 -4.46
N HIS A 103 1.50 -10.06 -3.99
CA HIS A 103 0.28 -10.49 -4.71
C HIS A 103 -0.68 -9.33 -5.00
N GLN A 104 -0.96 -8.48 -3.99
CA GLN A 104 -1.86 -7.33 -4.13
C GLN A 104 -1.44 -6.33 -5.22
N CYS A 105 -0.15 -6.29 -5.54
CA CYS A 105 0.42 -5.40 -6.56
C CYS A 105 0.73 -6.10 -7.90
N GLY A 106 0.35 -7.37 -8.03
CA GLY A 106 0.60 -8.18 -9.23
C GLY A 106 2.05 -8.64 -9.38
N GLU A 107 2.87 -8.61 -8.32
CA GLU A 107 4.22 -9.18 -8.33
C GLU A 107 4.22 -10.71 -8.22
N LEU A 108 3.09 -11.27 -7.78
CA LEU A 108 2.79 -12.70 -7.74
C LEU A 108 1.37 -12.91 -8.26
N VAL A 109 1.13 -14.02 -8.94
CA VAL A 109 -0.18 -14.41 -9.47
C VAL A 109 -0.59 -15.77 -8.93
N ASP A 110 -1.88 -15.93 -8.64
CA ASP A 110 -2.41 -17.25 -8.26
C ASP A 110 -2.44 -18.17 -9.48
N VAL A 111 -2.03 -19.43 -9.28
CA VAL A 111 -2.06 -20.49 -10.30
C VAL A 111 -2.67 -21.76 -9.70
N GLY A 112 -3.17 -22.65 -10.56
CA GLY A 112 -3.96 -23.81 -10.13
C GLY A 112 -5.29 -23.40 -9.47
N PHE A 113 -5.77 -24.17 -8.50
CA PHE A 113 -6.98 -23.87 -7.73
C PHE A 113 -6.75 -22.83 -6.61
N PHE A 114 -6.00 -21.76 -6.90
CA PHE A 114 -5.64 -20.67 -5.98
C PHE A 114 -4.80 -21.08 -4.75
N THR A 115 -4.24 -22.29 -4.74
CA THR A 115 -3.36 -22.80 -3.68
C THR A 115 -1.90 -22.38 -3.89
N ASP A 116 -1.54 -22.14 -5.14
CA ASP A 116 -0.17 -21.96 -5.58
C ASP A 116 0.00 -20.55 -6.15
N VAL A 117 1.24 -20.06 -6.11
CA VAL A 117 1.60 -18.75 -6.65
C VAL A 117 2.81 -18.86 -7.56
N ALA A 118 2.79 -18.09 -8.64
CA ALA A 118 3.86 -18.01 -9.62
C ALA A 118 4.28 -16.55 -9.84
N LEU A 119 5.38 -16.37 -10.58
CA LEU A 119 5.72 -15.07 -11.13
C LEU A 119 4.79 -14.75 -12.31
N PRO A 120 4.38 -13.49 -12.46
CA PRO A 120 3.82 -13.00 -13.71
C PRO A 120 4.89 -13.00 -14.82
N ASP A 121 4.44 -12.77 -16.06
CA ASP A 121 5.35 -12.43 -17.15
C ASP A 121 6.19 -11.20 -16.78
N TYR A 122 7.42 -11.17 -17.30
CA TYR A 122 8.33 -10.05 -17.07
C TYR A 122 7.79 -8.78 -17.73
N GLU A 123 7.59 -7.74 -16.92
CA GLU A 123 7.13 -6.44 -17.40
C GLU A 123 8.00 -5.32 -16.82
N GLU A 124 8.25 -4.30 -17.66
CA GLU A 124 8.90 -3.06 -17.25
C GLU A 124 7.95 -1.87 -17.46
N CYS A 125 7.91 -0.95 -16.49
CA CYS A 125 7.19 0.31 -16.63
C CYS A 125 8.09 1.49 -16.24
N SER A 126 8.16 2.53 -17.07
CA SER A 126 8.94 3.73 -16.76
C SER A 126 8.32 4.48 -15.59
N ILE A 127 9.09 4.69 -14.54
CA ILE A 127 8.69 5.54 -13.41
C ILE A 127 9.17 6.98 -13.59
N ASN A 128 10.30 7.15 -14.27
CA ASN A 128 10.83 8.42 -14.75
C ASN A 128 11.73 8.16 -15.98
N GLU A 129 12.37 9.21 -16.50
CA GLU A 129 13.22 9.14 -17.70
C GLU A 129 14.37 8.12 -17.60
N LYS A 130 14.88 7.85 -16.38
CA LYS A 130 16.11 7.07 -16.14
C LYS A 130 15.86 5.76 -15.42
N VAL A 131 14.66 5.54 -14.90
CA VAL A 131 14.36 4.40 -14.04
C VAL A 131 13.06 3.74 -14.48
N ARG A 132 13.11 2.41 -14.52
CA ARG A 132 11.97 1.54 -14.75
C ARG A 132 11.71 0.69 -13.51
N ILE A 133 10.45 0.49 -13.18
CA ILE A 133 10.03 -0.54 -12.23
C ILE A 133 9.83 -1.85 -12.96
N ILE A 134 10.16 -2.95 -12.29
CA ILE A 134 10.08 -4.30 -12.83
C ILE A 134 9.04 -5.09 -12.05
N ARG A 135 8.25 -5.87 -12.79
CA ARG A 135 7.43 -6.97 -12.30
C ARG A 135 8.02 -8.29 -12.81
N GLY A 136 8.02 -9.31 -11.95
CA GLY A 136 8.69 -10.59 -12.21
C GLY A 136 10.15 -10.64 -11.74
N ILE A 137 10.95 -11.55 -12.30
CA ILE A 137 12.39 -11.66 -12.03
C ILE A 137 13.17 -11.41 -13.33
N PRO A 138 14.21 -10.57 -13.32
CA PRO A 138 15.09 -10.38 -14.46
C PRO A 138 16.09 -11.53 -14.64
N SER A 139 16.51 -11.78 -15.88
CA SER A 139 17.54 -12.78 -16.22
C SER A 139 18.97 -12.33 -15.87
N GLU A 140 19.24 -11.02 -15.87
CA GLU A 140 20.59 -10.44 -15.74
C GLU A 140 21.07 -10.23 -14.29
N GLY A 141 20.30 -10.69 -13.30
CA GLY A 141 20.60 -10.55 -11.87
C GLY A 141 19.83 -9.45 -11.17
N LEU A 142 20.17 -9.19 -9.89
CA LEU A 142 19.40 -8.30 -9.03
C LEU A 142 19.59 -6.83 -9.39
N TYR A 143 18.46 -6.13 -9.48
CA TYR A 143 18.43 -4.69 -9.59
C TYR A 143 18.31 -4.00 -8.23
N ARG A 144 18.32 -2.68 -8.23
CA ARG A 144 18.21 -1.88 -7.00
C ARG A 144 16.82 -2.04 -6.39
N MET A 145 16.73 -2.30 -5.09
CA MET A 145 15.45 -2.43 -4.39
C MET A 145 14.84 -1.07 -3.98
N THR A 146 13.51 -1.00 -4.00
CA THR A 146 12.70 0.02 -3.32
C THR A 146 11.54 -0.67 -2.62
N GLY A 147 11.51 -0.65 -1.28
CA GLY A 147 10.58 -1.49 -0.53
C GLY A 147 10.71 -2.97 -0.90
N LEU A 148 9.69 -3.52 -1.54
CA LEU A 148 9.60 -4.88 -2.06
C LEU A 148 9.76 -4.98 -3.59
N ALA A 149 9.82 -3.85 -4.30
CA ALA A 149 9.96 -3.79 -5.77
C ALA A 149 11.41 -3.60 -6.22
N GLN A 150 11.65 -3.85 -7.51
CA GLN A 150 12.94 -3.69 -8.18
C GLN A 150 12.95 -2.51 -9.16
N LEU A 151 14.04 -1.77 -9.18
CA LEU A 151 14.29 -0.61 -10.03
C LEU A 151 15.49 -0.83 -10.95
N LYS A 152 15.25 -0.85 -12.26
CA LYS A 152 16.28 -0.90 -13.29
C LYS A 152 16.60 0.51 -13.79
N VAL A 153 17.89 0.83 -13.83
CA VAL A 153 18.36 2.06 -14.46
C VAL A 153 18.35 1.83 -15.97
N SER A 154 17.66 2.68 -16.72
CA SER A 154 17.59 2.60 -18.17
C SER A 154 18.61 3.56 -18.79
N GLU A 155 19.34 3.08 -19.80
CA GLU A 155 20.31 3.88 -20.55
C GLU A 155 19.69 4.65 -21.73
N LYS A 156 18.41 4.38 -22.06
CA LYS A 156 17.72 5.00 -23.20
C LYS A 156 16.35 5.52 -22.80
N GLU A 157 16.09 6.77 -23.15
CA GLU A 157 14.76 7.36 -23.13
C GLU A 157 13.85 6.55 -24.06
N ASN A 158 12.72 6.09 -23.54
CA ASN A 158 11.72 5.42 -24.37
C ASN A 158 10.36 6.01 -24.02
N HIS A 159 9.74 6.68 -24.99
CA HIS A 159 8.50 7.45 -24.83
C HIS A 159 7.23 6.57 -24.82
N ASN A 160 7.35 5.25 -25.00
CA ASN A 160 6.22 4.31 -24.99
C ASN A 160 6.22 3.44 -23.72
N SER A 161 5.99 4.08 -22.58
CA SER A 161 5.70 3.38 -21.33
C SER A 161 4.20 3.26 -21.11
N VAL A 162 3.72 2.07 -20.72
CA VAL A 162 2.41 1.93 -20.07
C VAL A 162 2.35 2.96 -18.93
N HIS A 163 1.25 3.71 -18.83
CA HIS A 163 1.12 4.70 -17.79
C HIS A 163 1.15 4.01 -16.42
N LEU A 164 1.99 4.49 -15.50
CA LEU A 164 2.28 3.79 -14.23
C LEU A 164 1.03 3.55 -13.35
N PHE A 165 -0.01 4.37 -13.51
CA PHE A 165 -1.30 4.10 -12.88
C PHE A 165 -1.96 2.84 -13.45
N ASP A 166 -1.97 2.65 -14.77
CA ASP A 166 -2.56 1.48 -15.42
C ASP A 166 -1.75 0.22 -15.07
N PHE A 167 -0.42 0.33 -14.99
CA PHE A 167 0.46 -0.76 -14.58
C PHE A 167 0.08 -1.35 -13.21
N TYR A 168 -0.38 -0.50 -12.28
CA TYR A 168 -0.87 -0.92 -10.96
C TYR A 168 -2.39 -0.98 -10.83
N GLY A 169 -3.13 -0.86 -11.94
CA GLY A 169 -4.60 -0.90 -11.94
C GLY A 169 -5.26 0.25 -11.18
N LEU A 170 -4.60 1.41 -11.10
CA LEU A 170 -5.14 2.65 -10.54
C LEU A 170 -5.77 3.51 -11.62
N ARG A 171 -6.69 4.39 -11.22
CA ARG A 171 -7.22 5.45 -12.07
C ARG A 171 -6.49 6.76 -11.80
N ASP A 172 -6.00 7.41 -12.85
CA ASP A 172 -5.39 8.75 -12.74
C ASP A 172 -6.45 9.85 -12.66
N LYS A 173 -7.20 9.86 -11.55
CA LYS A 173 -8.27 10.83 -11.28
C LYS A 173 -8.30 11.21 -9.80
N SER A 174 -8.72 12.44 -9.53
CA SER A 174 -8.88 12.92 -8.16
C SER A 174 -10.03 12.20 -7.44
N ALA A 175 -9.94 12.06 -6.12
CA ALA A 175 -10.96 11.48 -5.27
C ALA A 175 -12.27 12.29 -5.33
N ILE A 176 -12.18 13.61 -5.50
CA ILE A 176 -13.33 14.48 -5.78
C ILE A 176 -14.03 14.05 -7.08
N SER A 177 -13.28 13.89 -8.19
CA SER A 177 -13.86 13.50 -9.48
C SER A 177 -14.48 12.11 -9.40
N LEU A 178 -13.80 11.16 -8.76
CA LEU A 178 -14.29 9.80 -8.60
C LEU A 178 -15.54 9.77 -7.73
N LEU A 179 -15.57 10.52 -6.63
CA LEU A 179 -16.76 10.68 -5.80
C LEU A 179 -17.95 11.21 -6.62
N ASP A 180 -17.72 12.20 -7.49
CA ASP A 180 -18.78 12.74 -8.36
C ASP A 180 -19.31 11.73 -9.36
N GLU A 181 -18.45 10.92 -9.97
CA GLU A 181 -18.86 9.82 -10.84
C GLU A 181 -19.75 8.82 -10.07
N TYR A 182 -19.39 8.45 -8.85
CA TYR A 182 -20.19 7.56 -8.02
C TYR A 182 -21.54 8.17 -7.63
N LEU A 183 -21.57 9.44 -7.23
CA LEU A 183 -22.79 10.12 -6.80
C LEU A 183 -23.78 10.31 -7.96
N LYS A 184 -23.29 10.49 -9.19
CA LYS A 184 -24.14 10.56 -10.40
C LYS A 184 -24.87 9.25 -10.68
N LEU A 185 -24.24 8.12 -10.39
CA LEU A 185 -24.80 6.77 -10.61
C LEU A 185 -25.60 6.25 -9.40
N ALA A 186 -25.58 6.97 -8.27
CA ALA A 186 -26.19 6.54 -7.03
C ALA A 186 -27.72 6.46 -7.15
N LYS A 187 -28.29 5.32 -6.74
CA LYS A 187 -29.74 5.12 -6.62
C LYS A 187 -30.20 5.60 -5.25
N TRP A 188 -31.00 6.66 -5.24
CA TRP A 188 -31.42 7.34 -4.01
C TRP A 188 -32.80 6.86 -3.54
N ASN A 189 -32.87 6.40 -2.30
CA ASN A 189 -34.10 6.00 -1.65
C ASN A 189 -34.43 6.97 -0.52
N LYS A 190 -35.68 7.45 -0.47
CA LYS A 190 -36.16 8.31 0.62
C LYS A 190 -36.21 7.51 1.92
N ARG A 191 -35.74 8.09 3.02
CA ARG A 191 -35.89 7.56 4.38
C ARG A 191 -36.38 8.63 5.33
N THR A 192 -37.19 8.22 6.30
CA THR A 192 -37.68 9.07 7.39
C THR A 192 -36.60 9.30 8.43
N THR A 193 -35.84 8.26 8.78
CA THR A 193 -34.72 8.34 9.72
C THR A 193 -33.55 7.47 9.26
N ILE A 194 -32.35 7.80 9.73
CA ILE A 194 -31.17 6.95 9.66
C ILE A 194 -30.70 6.71 11.08
N ASN A 195 -30.63 5.45 11.50
CA ASN A 195 -29.92 5.06 12.70
C ASN A 195 -28.48 4.73 12.30
N GLY A 196 -27.58 5.72 12.34
CA GLY A 196 -26.23 5.60 11.80
C GLY A 196 -25.33 6.73 12.27
N HIS A 197 -24.03 6.46 12.27
CA HIS A 197 -23.03 7.51 12.45
C HIS A 197 -22.75 8.17 11.10
N ILE A 198 -22.62 9.49 11.09
CA ILE A 198 -22.46 10.30 9.89
C ILE A 198 -21.05 10.86 9.88
N PHE A 199 -20.39 10.79 8.73
CA PHE A 199 -19.06 11.35 8.58
C PHE A 199 -19.12 12.87 8.58
N ASN A 200 -18.42 13.51 9.51
CA ASN A 200 -18.25 14.96 9.54
C ASN A 200 -17.02 15.34 8.70
N LYS A 201 -17.26 15.75 7.45
CA LYS A 201 -16.22 16.22 6.52
C LYS A 201 -15.59 17.57 6.91
N TYR A 202 -16.19 18.33 7.82
CA TYR A 202 -15.63 19.58 8.34
C TYR A 202 -14.76 19.37 9.58
N SER A 203 -14.78 18.17 10.18
CA SER A 203 -13.93 17.82 11.31
C SER A 203 -12.45 17.88 10.95
N MET A 204 -11.63 18.52 11.80
CA MET A 204 -10.16 18.50 11.68
C MET A 204 -9.54 17.19 12.20
N LYS A 205 -10.33 16.29 12.79
CA LYS A 205 -9.86 15.02 13.37
C LYS A 205 -9.56 14.00 12.26
N SER A 206 -8.91 12.90 12.67
CA SER A 206 -8.73 11.71 11.83
C SER A 206 -10.08 11.12 11.40
N PHE A 207 -10.06 10.29 10.35
CA PHE A 207 -11.22 9.60 9.82
C PHE A 207 -11.96 8.78 10.88
N SER A 208 -11.26 8.05 11.74
CA SER A 208 -11.87 7.24 12.80
C SER A 208 -12.64 8.07 13.82
N ASN A 209 -12.21 9.32 14.05
CA ASN A 209 -12.75 10.24 15.05
C ASN A 209 -13.67 11.32 14.47
N SER A 210 -14.03 11.22 13.19
CA SER A 210 -14.88 12.19 12.48
C SER A 210 -16.27 11.62 12.19
N TRP A 211 -16.80 10.80 13.09
CA TRP A 211 -18.13 10.18 12.97
C TRP A 211 -19.03 10.66 14.09
N GLU A 212 -20.22 11.17 13.75
CA GLU A 212 -21.17 11.79 14.70
C GLU A 212 -22.51 11.06 14.68
N SER A 213 -23.18 10.98 15.83
CA SER A 213 -24.49 10.32 15.98
C SER A 213 -25.66 11.23 15.59
N SER A 214 -25.48 12.54 15.61
CA SER A 214 -26.50 13.52 15.20
C SER A 214 -26.30 13.94 13.74
N CYS A 215 -27.41 14.04 13.00
CA CYS A 215 -27.40 14.45 11.60
C CYS A 215 -27.25 15.97 11.47
N ILE A 216 -26.04 16.45 11.19
CA ILE A 216 -25.74 17.85 10.87
C ILE A 216 -25.56 18.04 9.35
N LEU A 217 -26.44 17.43 8.54
CA LEU A 217 -26.43 17.67 7.09
C LEU A 217 -27.26 18.88 6.74
N LYS A 218 -26.62 19.86 6.10
CA LYS A 218 -27.28 21.03 5.52
C LYS A 218 -28.12 20.62 4.31
N GLU A 219 -29.05 21.48 3.93
CA GLU A 219 -29.85 21.30 2.71
C GLU A 219 -28.93 21.18 1.48
N HIS A 220 -29.23 20.21 0.61
CA HIS A 220 -28.41 19.78 -0.54
C HIS A 220 -27.01 19.25 -0.22
N ASP A 221 -26.66 19.08 1.06
CA ASP A 221 -25.38 18.53 1.44
C ASP A 221 -25.37 17.00 1.34
N ILE A 222 -24.17 16.44 1.10
CA ILE A 222 -23.92 15.00 0.94
C ILE A 222 -22.83 14.57 1.92
N SER A 223 -23.04 13.42 2.56
CA SER A 223 -22.02 12.74 3.36
C SER A 223 -22.18 11.21 3.29
N ILE A 224 -21.40 10.49 4.09
CA ILE A 224 -21.44 9.04 4.26
C ILE A 224 -22.04 8.74 5.63
N TYR A 225 -22.92 7.74 5.70
CA TYR A 225 -23.34 7.12 6.95
C TYR A 225 -22.69 5.74 7.09
N ARG A 226 -22.57 5.27 8.34
CA ARG A 226 -22.22 3.90 8.68
C ARG A 226 -23.09 3.38 9.80
N ASN A 227 -23.26 2.05 9.87
CA ASN A 227 -24.00 1.42 10.95
C ASN A 227 -23.33 1.66 12.32
N PRO A 228 -24.08 1.91 13.42
CA PRO A 228 -23.50 2.08 14.75
C PRO A 228 -22.78 0.83 15.26
N MET A 229 -23.20 -0.36 14.80
CA MET A 229 -22.56 -1.65 15.11
C MET A 229 -21.38 -1.98 14.19
N TYR A 230 -20.80 -1.02 13.47
CA TYR A 230 -19.64 -1.23 12.62
C TYR A 230 -18.46 -1.90 13.33
N GLN A 231 -18.20 -1.50 14.58
CA GLN A 231 -17.14 -2.11 15.40
C GLN A 231 -17.43 -3.58 15.76
N LYS A 232 -18.69 -4.01 15.70
CA LYS A 232 -19.12 -5.41 15.91
C LYS A 232 -19.22 -6.20 14.61
N GLY A 233 -18.65 -5.68 13.51
CA GLY A 233 -18.61 -6.36 12.21
C GLY A 233 -19.70 -5.93 11.21
N ASN A 234 -20.63 -5.05 11.59
CA ASN A 234 -21.67 -4.59 10.66
C ASN A 234 -21.11 -3.56 9.66
N ARG A 235 -20.72 -4.02 8.47
CA ARG A 235 -20.11 -3.20 7.43
C ARG A 235 -21.12 -2.50 6.51
N ASP A 236 -22.28 -2.06 7.02
CA ASP A 236 -23.22 -1.25 6.24
C ASP A 236 -22.75 0.23 6.19
N TYR A 237 -22.47 0.68 4.96
CA TYR A 237 -22.11 2.04 4.59
C TYR A 237 -23.01 2.52 3.46
N GLY A 238 -23.27 3.82 3.42
CA GLY A 238 -23.93 4.44 2.28
C GLY A 238 -23.72 5.92 2.21
N PHE A 239 -24.02 6.51 1.06
CA PHE A 239 -24.18 7.94 0.94
C PHE A 239 -25.51 8.38 1.50
N MET A 240 -25.56 9.59 2.04
CA MET A 240 -26.78 10.27 2.41
C MET A 240 -26.77 11.72 1.96
N LYS A 241 -27.95 12.24 1.63
CA LYS A 241 -28.16 13.65 1.30
C LYS A 241 -29.47 14.15 1.88
N LYS A 242 -29.56 15.47 2.09
CA LYS A 242 -30.79 16.14 2.54
C LYS A 242 -31.36 16.98 1.39
N VAL A 243 -32.62 16.73 1.02
CA VAL A 243 -33.34 17.49 -0.02
C VAL A 243 -34.80 17.70 0.42
N ASN A 244 -35.28 18.93 0.39
CA ASN A 244 -36.60 19.36 0.86
C ASN A 244 -36.91 18.83 2.27
N ASN A 245 -35.95 18.98 3.19
CA ASN A 245 -36.00 18.44 4.55
C ASN A 245 -36.20 16.91 4.66
N CYS A 246 -36.10 16.17 3.54
CA CYS A 246 -36.16 14.73 3.47
C CYS A 246 -34.74 14.14 3.34
N ILE A 247 -34.53 13.00 3.99
CA ILE A 247 -33.26 12.28 3.90
C ILE A 247 -33.36 11.27 2.76
N TYR A 248 -32.32 11.23 1.92
CA TYR A 248 -32.16 10.23 0.88
C TYR A 248 -30.86 9.48 1.09
N VAL A 249 -30.89 8.16 0.88
CA VAL A 249 -29.72 7.29 1.04
C VAL A 249 -29.44 6.48 -0.21
N SER A 250 -28.18 6.13 -0.39
CA SER A 250 -27.73 5.17 -1.40
C SER A 250 -26.67 4.27 -0.78
N GLN A 251 -26.94 2.96 -0.70
CA GLN A 251 -25.99 2.01 -0.13
C GLN A 251 -24.75 1.87 -1.02
N ILE A 252 -23.59 1.76 -0.40
CA ILE A 252 -22.34 1.51 -1.10
C ILE A 252 -22.15 -0.01 -1.21
N ASN A 253 -21.71 -0.46 -2.39
CA ASN A 253 -21.49 -1.88 -2.66
C ASN A 253 -20.44 -2.48 -1.71
N GLU A 254 -20.69 -3.71 -1.24
CA GLU A 254 -19.83 -4.42 -0.30
C GLU A 254 -18.38 -4.59 -0.78
N TYR A 255 -18.16 -4.82 -2.08
CA TYR A 255 -16.83 -4.89 -2.67
C TYR A 255 -16.01 -3.62 -2.41
N LEU A 256 -16.61 -2.44 -2.59
CA LEU A 256 -15.95 -1.15 -2.33
C LEU A 256 -15.65 -0.97 -0.84
N ILE A 257 -16.52 -1.46 0.03
CA ILE A 257 -16.33 -1.44 1.47
C ILE A 257 -15.14 -2.33 1.86
N ASN A 258 -15.06 -3.53 1.29
CA ASN A 258 -13.98 -4.48 1.52
C ASN A 258 -12.62 -4.00 0.96
N GLN A 259 -12.63 -3.18 -0.09
CA GLN A 259 -11.43 -2.52 -0.63
C GLN A 259 -11.11 -1.17 0.04
N TYR A 260 -11.80 -0.84 1.15
CA TYR A 260 -11.66 0.43 1.87
C TYR A 260 -11.83 1.68 0.99
N GLU A 261 -12.56 1.58 -0.14
CA GLU A 261 -12.86 2.71 -1.04
C GLU A 261 -13.71 3.79 -0.36
N ILE A 262 -14.37 3.46 0.77
CA ILE A 262 -14.98 4.46 1.66
C ILE A 262 -13.98 5.56 2.05
N ARG A 263 -12.70 5.22 2.26
CA ARG A 263 -11.65 6.20 2.57
C ARG A 263 -11.46 7.18 1.42
N ARG A 264 -11.49 6.72 0.16
CA ARG A 264 -11.43 7.59 -1.03
C ARG A 264 -12.59 8.59 -1.04
N PHE A 265 -13.79 8.13 -0.73
CA PHE A 265 -14.96 9.01 -0.66
C PHE A 265 -14.84 10.01 0.50
N MET A 266 -14.31 9.59 1.66
CA MET A 266 -14.06 10.49 2.79
C MET A 266 -13.03 11.58 2.41
N TYR A 267 -11.95 11.21 1.72
CA TYR A 267 -10.99 12.16 1.16
C TYR A 267 -11.65 13.14 0.19
N GLY A 268 -12.43 12.65 -0.77
CA GLY A 268 -13.16 13.49 -1.74
C GLY A 268 -14.15 14.45 -1.07
N LEU A 269 -14.90 13.98 -0.06
CA LEU A 269 -15.83 14.82 0.71
C LEU A 269 -15.10 15.92 1.48
N LYS A 270 -13.96 15.59 2.10
CA LYS A 270 -13.11 16.56 2.78
C LYS A 270 -12.53 17.60 1.82
N GLY A 271 -12.07 17.17 0.65
CA GLY A 271 -11.62 18.06 -0.42
C GLY A 271 -12.73 19.02 -0.88
N LYS A 272 -13.95 18.52 -1.12
CA LYS A 272 -15.12 19.36 -1.47
C LYS A 272 -15.52 20.35 -0.37
N ALA A 273 -15.28 20.01 0.88
CA ALA A 273 -15.53 20.88 2.03
C ALA A 273 -14.41 21.91 2.28
N ASN A 274 -13.43 22.02 1.37
CA ASN A 274 -12.22 22.83 1.53
C ASN A 274 -11.46 22.49 2.83
N ASN A 275 -11.49 21.22 3.22
CA ASN A 275 -10.83 20.67 4.41
C ASN A 275 -10.01 19.43 4.04
N PRO A 276 -9.03 19.54 3.12
CA PRO A 276 -8.25 18.38 2.67
C PRO A 276 -7.45 17.81 3.85
N VAL A 277 -7.30 16.49 3.84
CA VAL A 277 -6.40 15.81 4.77
C VAL A 277 -4.97 16.21 4.45
N ARG A 278 -4.14 16.38 5.48
CA ARG A 278 -2.72 16.70 5.32
C ARG A 278 -1.88 15.44 5.52
N ALA A 279 -0.69 15.44 4.94
CA ALA A 279 0.39 14.51 5.20
C ALA A 279 1.71 15.27 5.13
N THR A 280 2.71 14.81 5.88
CA THR A 280 4.01 15.46 5.91
C THR A 280 5.07 14.59 5.24
N TYR A 281 6.09 15.22 4.67
CA TYR A 281 7.23 14.48 4.16
C TYR A 281 8.54 15.23 4.41
N LYS A 282 9.65 14.49 4.45
CA LYS A 282 11.00 15.03 4.63
C LYS A 282 11.94 14.42 3.60
N ARG A 283 12.78 15.25 2.99
CA ARG A 283 13.75 14.82 1.97
C ARG A 283 15.16 14.71 2.54
N TYR A 284 15.80 13.60 2.20
CA TYR A 284 17.22 13.34 2.42
C TYR A 284 17.92 13.27 1.06
N ASP A 285 18.20 14.44 0.46
CA ASP A 285 18.68 14.56 -0.93
C ASP A 285 20.01 13.82 -1.16
N ASP A 286 20.92 13.88 -0.18
CA ASP A 286 22.21 13.20 -0.21
C ASP A 286 22.08 11.66 -0.28
N LYS A 287 21.03 11.12 0.35
CA LYS A 287 20.72 9.68 0.34
C LYS A 287 19.74 9.28 -0.76
N LYS A 288 19.13 10.25 -1.44
CA LYS A 288 18.02 10.05 -2.39
C LYS A 288 16.86 9.28 -1.75
N ILE A 289 16.47 9.66 -0.54
CA ILE A 289 15.36 9.04 0.20
C ILE A 289 14.36 10.11 0.65
N VAL A 290 13.08 9.76 0.66
CA VAL A 290 11.99 10.59 1.18
C VAL A 290 11.27 9.83 2.30
N GLU A 291 11.09 10.49 3.43
CA GLU A 291 10.27 10.02 4.54
C GLU A 291 8.87 10.62 4.42
N LEU A 292 7.84 9.79 4.56
CA LEU A 292 6.43 10.16 4.50
C LEU A 292 5.75 9.81 5.82
N ASN A 293 4.97 10.76 6.36
CA ASN A 293 4.07 10.52 7.48
C ASN A 293 2.61 10.80 7.07
N LEU A 294 1.76 9.79 7.20
CA LEU A 294 0.32 9.83 6.98
C LEU A 294 -0.42 9.81 8.32
N PHE A 295 -1.53 10.53 8.39
CA PHE A 295 -2.38 10.58 9.59
C PHE A 295 -3.70 9.80 9.44
N ASN A 296 -3.98 9.27 8.24
CA ASN A 296 -5.20 8.54 7.91
C ASN A 296 -4.88 7.39 6.97
N GLY A 297 -5.63 6.29 7.09
CA GLY A 297 -5.48 5.15 6.17
C GLY A 297 -5.87 5.49 4.74
N LEU A 298 -5.35 4.73 3.78
CA LEU A 298 -5.62 4.88 2.35
C LEU A 298 -6.57 3.78 1.84
N PRO A 299 -7.19 3.90 0.66
CA PRO A 299 -7.86 2.75 0.04
C PRO A 299 -6.84 1.62 -0.22
N THR A 300 -7.33 0.38 -0.34
CA THR A 300 -6.45 -0.81 -0.34
C THR A 300 -5.37 -0.76 -1.43
N ARG A 301 -5.71 -0.29 -2.63
CA ARG A 301 -4.77 -0.27 -3.77
C ARG A 301 -3.61 0.69 -3.52
N GLU A 302 -3.88 1.92 -3.10
CA GLU A 302 -2.83 2.89 -2.76
C GLU A 302 -2.00 2.43 -1.57
N GLU A 303 -2.63 1.87 -0.53
CA GLU A 303 -1.92 1.33 0.65
C GLU A 303 -0.96 0.19 0.24
N SER A 304 -1.41 -0.72 -0.62
CA SER A 304 -0.60 -1.84 -1.12
C SER A 304 0.61 -1.35 -1.92
N ILE A 305 0.42 -0.36 -2.78
CA ILE A 305 1.49 0.24 -3.58
C ILE A 305 2.50 0.98 -2.69
N LEU A 306 2.06 1.66 -1.63
CA LEU A 306 3.00 2.24 -0.65
C LEU A 306 3.86 1.17 0.02
N PHE A 307 3.27 0.04 0.41
CA PHE A 307 4.02 -1.08 1.00
C PHE A 307 4.95 -1.80 0.02
N LEU A 308 4.60 -1.80 -1.28
CA LEU A 308 5.45 -2.32 -2.34
C LEU A 308 6.65 -1.40 -2.57
N LEU A 309 6.43 -0.09 -2.71
CA LEU A 309 7.46 0.86 -3.12
C LEU A 309 8.30 1.39 -1.95
N GLY A 310 7.73 1.39 -0.75
CA GLY A 310 8.31 1.96 0.45
C GLY A 310 8.71 0.93 1.49
N TRP A 311 9.47 1.40 2.47
CA TRP A 311 9.84 0.64 3.65
C TRP A 311 9.10 1.18 4.87
N PRO A 312 8.27 0.36 5.55
CA PRO A 312 7.69 0.72 6.84
C PRO A 312 8.79 1.06 7.85
N MET A 313 8.60 2.10 8.66
CA MET A 313 9.66 2.56 9.56
C MET A 313 9.64 1.82 10.90
N ASN A 314 8.53 1.91 11.64
CA ASN A 314 8.52 1.46 13.03
C ASN A 314 8.40 -0.07 13.17
N ASN A 315 7.62 -0.70 12.30
CA ASN A 315 7.47 -2.15 12.20
C ASN A 315 6.88 -2.54 10.85
N ILE A 316 6.82 -3.84 10.55
CA ILE A 316 6.34 -4.36 9.27
C ILE A 316 4.93 -3.85 8.92
N ASN A 317 4.08 -3.57 9.90
CA ASN A 317 2.69 -3.13 9.74
C ASN A 317 2.51 -1.60 9.72
N ASP A 318 3.59 -0.82 9.79
CA ASP A 318 3.52 0.63 9.80
C ASP A 318 3.13 1.20 8.43
N LYS A 319 1.82 1.43 8.26
CA LYS A 319 1.23 2.05 7.08
C LYS A 319 1.28 3.58 7.09
N ASN A 320 1.71 4.19 8.19
CA ASN A 320 1.66 5.63 8.37
C ASN A 320 3.03 6.28 8.18
N ASN A 321 4.11 5.59 8.53
CA ASN A 321 5.47 6.11 8.40
C ASN A 321 6.28 5.20 7.46
N LEU A 322 6.63 5.73 6.30
CA LEU A 322 7.34 4.99 5.26
C LEU A 322 8.50 5.79 4.68
N LEU A 323 9.57 5.07 4.33
CA LEU A 323 10.69 5.59 3.55
C LEU A 323 10.55 5.17 2.09
N PHE A 324 10.82 6.07 1.16
CA PHE A 324 10.79 5.83 -0.28
C PHE A 324 12.12 6.18 -0.91
N ASN A 325 12.50 5.43 -1.95
CA ASN A 325 13.54 5.90 -2.85
C ASN A 325 13.05 7.17 -3.59
N ASN A 326 13.90 8.18 -3.74
CA ASN A 326 13.52 9.41 -4.44
C ASN A 326 13.06 9.16 -5.88
N ASP A 327 13.57 8.11 -6.54
CA ASP A 327 13.20 7.78 -7.92
C ASP A 327 11.71 7.38 -8.07
N VAL A 328 11.05 6.94 -6.98
CA VAL A 328 9.62 6.58 -6.99
C VAL A 328 8.71 7.64 -6.38
N TRP A 329 9.30 8.69 -5.79
CA TRP A 329 8.56 9.64 -4.97
C TRP A 329 7.54 10.47 -5.77
N GLU A 330 7.85 10.88 -7.00
CA GLU A 330 6.89 11.67 -7.78
C GLU A 330 5.62 10.89 -8.11
N PHE A 331 5.72 9.58 -8.33
CA PHE A 331 4.55 8.72 -8.48
C PHE A 331 3.73 8.65 -7.18
N VAL A 332 4.39 8.40 -6.05
CA VAL A 332 3.75 8.38 -4.72
C VAL A 332 3.05 9.72 -4.44
N ARG A 333 3.72 10.84 -4.70
CA ARG A 333 3.19 12.20 -4.54
C ARG A 333 1.94 12.41 -5.40
N LYS A 334 1.97 12.01 -6.67
CA LYS A 334 0.82 12.11 -7.59
C LYS A 334 -0.35 11.24 -7.11
N MET A 335 -0.08 10.02 -6.66
CA MET A 335 -1.09 9.11 -6.09
C MET A 335 -1.79 9.72 -4.86
N LEU A 336 -1.03 10.28 -3.91
CA LEU A 336 -1.58 10.95 -2.72
C LEU A 336 -2.34 12.23 -3.08
N SER A 337 -1.84 13.00 -4.05
CA SER A 337 -2.51 14.20 -4.57
C SER A 337 -3.83 13.84 -5.26
N ASN A 338 -3.90 12.71 -5.96
CA ASN A 338 -5.14 12.15 -6.51
C ASN A 338 -6.12 11.75 -5.39
N LEU A 339 -5.66 11.39 -4.19
CA LEU A 339 -6.54 11.27 -3.02
C LEU A 339 -6.91 12.63 -2.38
N ASN A 340 -6.61 13.76 -3.04
CA ASN A 340 -6.82 15.10 -2.49
C ASN A 340 -6.12 15.34 -1.13
N ILE A 341 -5.01 14.63 -0.88
CA ILE A 341 -4.16 14.84 0.29
C ILE A 341 -3.23 16.02 0.00
N LYS A 342 -3.16 16.97 0.92
CA LYS A 342 -2.21 18.08 0.87
C LYS A 342 -0.89 17.63 1.50
N LEU A 343 0.17 17.60 0.71
CA LEU A 343 1.52 17.27 1.16
C LEU A 343 2.24 18.53 1.64
N GLU A 344 2.82 18.47 2.82
CA GLU A 344 3.57 19.56 3.45
C GLU A 344 5.01 19.09 3.74
N GLU A 345 6.00 19.77 3.17
CA GLU A 345 7.41 19.43 3.37
C GLU A 345 7.90 19.99 4.70
N ILE A 346 8.53 19.15 5.52
CA ILE A 346 9.19 19.56 6.75
C ILE A 346 10.64 19.89 6.40
N ALA A 347 11.05 21.14 6.65
CA ALA A 347 12.43 21.57 6.43
C ALA A 347 13.40 20.75 7.30
N ASN A 348 14.59 20.48 6.76
CA ASN A 348 15.70 19.94 7.55
C ASN A 348 16.14 21.04 8.54
N GLY A 349 15.81 20.83 9.82
CA GLY A 349 16.30 21.66 10.92
C GLY A 349 17.77 21.45 11.21
#